data_AF-A0A2S2NE10-F1
#
_entry.id   AF-A0A2S2NE10-F1
#
_cell.length_a   1.000
_cell.length_b   1.000
_cell.length_c   1.000
_cell.angle_alpha   90.00
_cell.angle_beta   90.00
_cell.angle_gamma   90.00
#
_symmetry.space_group_name_H-M   'P 1'
#
loop_
_entity.id
_entity.type
_entity.pdbx_description
1 polymer ?
#
loop_
_entity_poly.entity_id
_entity_poly.type
_entity_poly.pdbx_seq_one_letter_code
_entity_poly.pdbx_strand_id
1 'polypeptide(L)'
;MFLISWILSALCIAIVFSAHINENDPNNSSKNIWAVLVAGSHRWIRYRHQSNVCHAYKILRANGIPKQRIITFMYDDIAYNSENPEPGVIRNEPNGTNVYEGVPIDYTGEDVRKDVFLDVIQGHAENVKYI
;
A
#
# COMPACT_ATOMS: atom_id res chain seq x y z
N MET A 1 -8.40 -16.64 -54.81
CA MET A 1 -7.76 -17.49 -53.77
C MET A 1 -6.81 -16.75 -52.83
N PHE A 2 -6.42 -15.50 -53.10
CA PHE A 2 -5.50 -14.75 -52.21
C PHE A 2 -6.21 -13.92 -51.13
N LEU A 3 -7.42 -13.39 -51.36
CA LEU A 3 -8.14 -12.57 -50.37
C LEU A 3 -8.50 -13.31 -49.06
N ILE A 4 -8.82 -14.60 -49.15
CA ILE A 4 -9.26 -15.42 -48.02
C ILE A 4 -8.12 -15.66 -47.02
N SER A 5 -6.86 -15.75 -47.51
CA SER A 5 -5.68 -15.97 -46.67
C SER A 5 -5.36 -14.77 -45.76
N TRP A 6 -5.58 -13.53 -46.25
CA TRP A 6 -5.35 -12.32 -45.46
C TRP A 6 -6.39 -12.12 -44.37
N ILE A 7 -7.65 -12.50 -44.65
CA ILE A 7 -8.74 -12.43 -43.66
C ILE A 7 -8.50 -13.45 -42.54
N LEU A 8 -8.08 -14.67 -42.88
CA LEU A 8 -7.76 -15.70 -41.88
C LEU A 8 -6.53 -15.35 -41.03
N SER A 9 -5.46 -14.79 -41.63
CA SER A 9 -4.31 -14.30 -40.86
C SER A 9 -4.65 -13.12 -39.96
N ALA A 10 -5.41 -12.15 -40.44
CA ALA A 10 -5.84 -11.00 -39.62
C ALA A 10 -6.75 -11.44 -38.46
N LEU A 11 -7.63 -12.42 -38.70
CA LEU A 11 -8.49 -13.00 -37.67
C LEU A 11 -7.66 -13.78 -36.62
N CYS A 12 -6.68 -14.58 -37.05
CA CYS A 12 -5.77 -15.27 -36.14
C CYS A 12 -4.93 -14.28 -35.31
N ILE A 13 -4.42 -13.20 -35.91
CA ILE A 13 -3.69 -12.15 -35.17
C ILE A 13 -4.61 -11.46 -34.17
N ALA A 14 -5.86 -11.16 -34.53
CA ALA A 14 -6.83 -10.54 -33.62
C ALA A 14 -7.24 -11.47 -32.46
N ILE A 15 -7.35 -12.78 -32.71
CA ILE A 15 -7.63 -13.79 -31.68
C ILE A 15 -6.41 -13.96 -30.77
N VAL A 16 -5.19 -14.00 -31.31
CA VAL A 16 -3.95 -14.06 -30.53
C VAL A 16 -3.75 -12.77 -29.73
N PHE A 17 -4.08 -11.59 -30.29
CA PHE A 17 -4.08 -10.32 -29.55
C PHE A 17 -5.14 -10.32 -28.43
N SER A 18 -6.37 -10.81 -28.67
CA SER A 18 -7.39 -10.92 -27.62
C SER A 18 -7.01 -11.95 -26.54
N ALA A 19 -6.34 -13.04 -26.91
CA ALA A 19 -5.86 -14.04 -25.97
C ALA A 19 -4.61 -13.59 -25.19
N HIS A 20 -3.76 -12.74 -25.79
CA HIS A 20 -2.60 -12.15 -25.12
C HIS A 20 -2.98 -10.95 -24.24
N ILE A 21 -4.06 -10.23 -24.56
CA ILE A 21 -4.68 -9.20 -23.71
C ILE A 21 -5.74 -9.84 -22.79
N ASN A 22 -5.33 -10.86 -22.03
CA ASN A 22 -6.11 -11.36 -20.89
C ASN A 22 -5.27 -11.36 -19.61
N GLU A 23 -4.37 -10.39 -19.48
CA GLU A 23 -3.61 -10.10 -18.26
C GLU A 23 -4.33 -9.08 -17.35
N ASN A 24 -5.44 -8.50 -17.83
CA ASN A 24 -6.21 -7.48 -17.14
C ASN A 24 -7.65 -7.95 -16.89
N ASP A 25 -7.83 -8.95 -16.02
CA ASP A 25 -9.10 -9.04 -15.28
C ASP A 25 -9.01 -8.04 -14.11
N PRO A 26 -9.67 -6.86 -14.18
CA PRO A 26 -9.66 -5.88 -13.09
C PRO A 26 -10.27 -6.45 -11.79
N ASN A 27 -10.95 -7.59 -11.86
CA ASN A 27 -11.50 -8.29 -10.70
C ASN A 27 -10.58 -9.37 -10.13
N ASN A 28 -9.39 -9.65 -10.69
CA ASN A 28 -8.51 -10.73 -10.22
C ASN A 28 -7.16 -10.24 -9.68
N SER A 29 -6.56 -9.19 -10.26
CA SER A 29 -5.18 -8.79 -9.89
C SER A 29 -5.07 -8.15 -8.49
N SER A 30 -6.07 -7.38 -8.05
CA SER A 30 -6.08 -6.72 -6.73
C SER A 30 -6.76 -7.55 -5.63
N LYS A 31 -7.48 -8.63 -5.98
CA LYS A 31 -8.29 -9.38 -5.02
C LYS A 31 -7.49 -10.13 -3.98
N ASN A 32 -6.18 -10.32 -4.15
CA ASN A 32 -5.34 -11.07 -3.22
C ASN A 32 -4.10 -10.31 -2.73
N ILE A 33 -3.96 -9.02 -3.03
CA ILE A 33 -2.80 -8.25 -2.58
C ILE A 33 -3.00 -7.81 -1.12
N TRP A 34 -2.01 -8.15 -0.29
CA TRP A 34 -1.84 -7.68 1.08
C TRP A 34 -0.55 -6.85 1.17
N ALA A 35 -0.53 -5.88 2.08
CA ALA A 35 0.64 -5.07 2.34
C ALA A 35 0.87 -4.91 3.84
N VAL A 36 2.13 -4.94 4.25
CA VAL A 36 2.57 -4.58 5.60
C VAL A 36 3.54 -3.41 5.45
N LEU A 37 3.18 -2.25 5.98
CA LEU A 37 3.97 -1.01 5.90
C LEU A 37 4.58 -0.71 7.27
N VAL A 38 5.90 -0.51 7.33
CA VAL A 38 6.60 -0.38 8.63
C VAL A 38 7.57 0.80 8.63
N ALA A 39 7.39 1.69 9.61
CA ALA A 39 8.36 2.71 9.99
C ALA A 39 9.11 2.25 11.24
N GLY A 40 10.33 1.70 11.06
CA GLY A 40 11.14 1.16 12.16
C GLY A 40 11.86 2.18 13.04
N SER A 41 11.38 3.43 13.10
CA SER A 41 12.00 4.48 13.94
C SER A 41 11.03 5.59 14.29
N HIS A 42 11.39 6.37 15.29
CA HIS A 42 10.55 7.39 15.91
C HIS A 42 11.35 8.68 16.19
N ARG A 43 10.66 9.69 16.74
CA ARG A 43 11.08 11.09 16.99
C ARG A 43 11.12 11.96 15.75
N TRP A 44 11.00 13.27 15.98
CA TRP A 44 10.95 14.30 14.94
C TRP A 44 12.12 14.22 13.95
N ILE A 45 13.35 13.99 14.41
CA ILE A 45 14.53 13.85 13.51
C ILE A 45 14.43 12.67 12.52
N ARG A 46 13.49 11.75 12.74
CA ARG A 46 13.18 10.59 11.88
C ARG A 46 11.85 10.73 11.14
N TYR A 47 11.27 11.92 11.08
CA TYR A 47 10.03 12.29 10.39
C TYR A 47 9.77 11.52 9.09
N ARG A 48 10.79 11.47 8.22
CA ARG A 48 10.73 10.85 6.89
C ARG A 48 10.24 9.41 6.90
N HIS A 49 10.52 8.62 7.93
CA HIS A 49 10.19 7.19 7.92
C HIS A 49 8.68 6.97 8.10
N GLN A 50 8.04 7.70 9.02
CA GLN A 50 6.57 7.63 9.21
C GLN A 50 5.83 8.37 8.08
N SER A 51 6.41 9.46 7.58
CA SER A 51 5.92 10.14 6.37
C SER A 51 5.90 9.21 5.14
N ASN A 52 6.95 8.40 4.95
CA ASN A 52 6.99 7.41 3.86
C ASN A 52 5.90 6.34 4.00
N VAL A 53 5.63 5.85 5.21
CA VAL A 53 4.55 4.88 5.47
C VAL A 53 3.19 5.48 5.17
N CYS A 54 2.93 6.69 5.64
CA CYS A 54 1.70 7.42 5.35
C CYS A 54 1.50 7.58 3.84
N HIS A 55 2.54 8.01 3.12
CA HIS A 55 2.47 8.16 1.66
C HIS A 55 2.24 6.83 0.93
N ALA A 56 2.96 5.77 1.33
CA ALA A 56 2.77 4.43 0.77
C ALA A 56 1.34 3.91 0.97
N TYR A 57 0.74 4.15 2.16
CA TYR A 57 -0.66 3.82 2.41
C TYR A 57 -1.58 4.53 1.43
N LYS A 58 -1.41 5.84 1.23
CA LYS A 58 -2.21 6.62 0.27
C LYS A 58 -2.10 6.07 -1.16
N ILE A 59 -0.89 5.72 -1.60
CA ILE A 59 -0.67 5.11 -2.92
C ILE A 59 -1.43 3.79 -3.04
N LEU A 60 -1.31 2.88 -2.07
CA LEU A 60 -2.01 1.58 -2.11
C LEU A 60 -3.53 1.75 -2.12
N ARG A 61 -4.06 2.68 -1.33
CA ARG A 61 -5.49 3.00 -1.30
C ARG A 61 -5.97 3.58 -2.64
N ALA A 62 -5.21 4.48 -3.24
CA ALA A 62 -5.52 5.05 -4.55
C ALA A 62 -5.52 3.99 -5.67
N ASN A 63 -4.75 2.92 -5.51
CA ASN A 63 -4.67 1.79 -6.44
C ASN A 63 -5.64 0.64 -6.09
N GLY A 64 -6.63 0.89 -5.23
CA GLY A 64 -7.75 -0.03 -5.00
C GLY A 64 -7.50 -1.13 -3.96
N ILE A 65 -6.37 -1.12 -3.23
CA ILE A 65 -6.14 -2.08 -2.15
C ILE A 65 -7.08 -1.74 -0.97
N PRO A 66 -7.93 -2.68 -0.50
CA PRO A 66 -8.85 -2.43 0.61
C PRO A 66 -8.09 -2.19 1.92
N LYS A 67 -8.60 -1.30 2.78
CA LYS A 67 -7.90 -0.86 4.01
C LYS A 67 -7.62 -2.05 4.94
N GLN A 68 -8.52 -3.03 4.95
CA GLN A 68 -8.43 -4.25 5.74
C GLN A 68 -7.28 -5.19 5.30
N ARG A 69 -6.59 -4.85 4.21
CA ARG A 69 -5.43 -5.62 3.70
C ARG A 69 -4.13 -4.82 3.71
N ILE A 70 -4.13 -3.67 4.37
CA ILE A 70 -2.93 -2.85 4.56
C ILE A 70 -2.73 -2.74 6.06
N ILE A 71 -1.74 -3.45 6.58
CA ILE A 71 -1.37 -3.42 7.98
C ILE A 71 -0.22 -2.42 8.15
N THR A 72 -0.30 -1.57 9.14
CA THR A 72 0.59 -0.42 9.32
C THR A 72 1.26 -0.43 10.69
N PHE A 73 2.56 -0.15 10.68
CA PHE A 73 3.39 0.01 11.86
C PHE A 73 4.06 1.37 11.81
N MET A 74 3.72 2.27 12.72
CA MET A 74 4.46 3.51 12.93
C MET A 74 4.25 4.02 14.34
N TYR A 75 5.30 4.61 14.94
CA TYR A 75 5.29 5.00 16.34
C TYR A 75 4.28 6.11 16.68
N ASP A 76 3.82 6.83 15.65
CA ASP A 76 2.79 7.88 15.72
C ASP A 76 3.14 9.09 16.60
N ASP A 77 4.41 9.47 16.61
CA ASP A 77 4.93 10.60 17.39
C ASP A 77 5.30 11.81 16.53
N ILE A 78 4.76 11.88 15.30
CA ILE A 78 5.08 12.93 14.32
C ILE A 78 3.95 13.94 14.13
N ALA A 79 2.71 13.49 13.90
CA ALA A 79 1.62 14.38 13.51
C ALA A 79 1.36 15.48 14.55
N TYR A 80 1.42 15.14 15.83
CA TYR A 80 1.22 16.07 16.95
C TYR A 80 2.49 16.34 17.75
N ASN A 81 3.66 16.14 17.15
CA ASN A 81 4.92 16.49 17.78
C ASN A 81 5.01 18.00 18.06
N SER A 82 5.62 18.41 19.16
CA SER A 82 5.83 19.83 19.49
C SER A 82 6.70 20.58 18.49
N GLU A 83 7.56 19.86 17.75
CA GLU A 83 8.38 20.43 16.69
C GLU A 83 7.62 20.54 15.35
N ASN A 84 6.40 19.99 15.25
CA ASN A 84 5.60 20.07 14.03
C ASN A 84 4.94 21.46 13.91
N PRO A 85 5.29 22.26 12.90
CA PRO A 85 4.66 23.56 12.70
C PRO A 85 3.19 23.47 12.28
N GLU A 86 2.73 22.30 11.79
CA GLU A 86 1.36 22.05 11.36
C GLU A 86 0.79 20.83 12.11
N PRO A 87 0.26 21.00 13.34
CA PRO A 87 -0.29 19.90 14.13
C PRO A 87 -1.37 19.10 13.36
N GLY A 88 -1.25 17.77 13.37
CA GLY A 88 -2.12 16.85 12.63
C GLY A 88 -1.75 16.67 11.15
N VAL A 89 -0.69 17.32 10.66
CA VAL A 89 -0.26 17.24 9.27
C VAL A 89 1.09 16.54 9.14
N ILE A 90 1.18 15.56 8.25
CA ILE A 90 2.44 14.98 7.78
C ILE A 90 2.48 15.10 6.26
N ARG A 91 3.57 15.60 5.70
CA ARG A 91 3.81 15.71 4.24
C ARG A 91 4.99 14.82 3.85
N ASN A 92 4.98 14.25 2.65
CA ASN A 92 6.09 13.43 2.14
C ASN A 92 6.93 14.12 1.07
N GLU A 93 6.55 15.33 0.68
CA GLU A 93 7.25 16.18 -0.26
C GLU A 93 7.02 17.67 0.07
N PRO A 94 7.90 18.58 -0.36
CA PRO A 94 7.70 20.02 -0.15
C PRO A 94 6.36 20.49 -0.74
N ASN A 95 5.56 21.20 0.07
CA ASN A 95 4.21 21.67 -0.30
C ASN A 95 3.21 20.57 -0.74
N GLY A 96 3.55 19.28 -0.55
CA GLY A 96 2.66 18.17 -0.89
C GLY A 96 1.49 18.03 0.07
N THR A 97 0.50 17.20 -0.24
CA THR A 97 -0.72 17.04 0.59
C THR A 97 -0.46 16.39 1.96
N ASN A 98 -1.45 16.47 2.88
CA ASN A 98 -1.41 15.74 4.14
C ASN A 98 -1.55 14.24 3.88
N VAL A 99 -0.48 13.48 4.10
CA VAL A 99 -0.48 12.02 3.94
C VAL A 99 -0.95 11.28 5.19
N TYR A 100 -1.01 11.94 6.37
CA TYR A 100 -1.38 11.31 7.65
C TYR A 100 -2.87 11.04 7.81
N GLU A 101 -3.72 11.97 7.35
CA GLU A 101 -5.16 11.91 7.59
C GLU A 101 -5.78 10.59 7.12
N GLY A 102 -6.48 9.86 7.99
CA GLY A 102 -7.17 8.62 7.62
C GLY A 102 -6.28 7.42 7.32
N VAL A 103 -4.99 7.48 7.70
CA VAL A 103 -4.11 6.30 7.80
C VAL A 103 -4.47 5.58 9.12
N PRO A 104 -4.99 4.33 9.08
CA PRO A 104 -5.05 3.48 10.26
C PRO A 104 -3.65 3.24 10.79
N ILE A 105 -3.49 3.10 12.11
CA ILE A 105 -2.20 2.82 12.74
C ILE A 105 -2.41 1.58 13.58
N ASP A 106 -2.22 0.42 12.95
CA ASP A 106 -2.57 -0.86 13.58
C ASP A 106 -1.64 -1.18 14.75
N TYR A 107 -0.36 -0.84 14.60
CA TYR A 107 0.65 -0.97 15.65
C TYR A 107 1.40 0.36 15.83
N THR A 108 1.37 0.87 17.05
CA THR A 108 1.93 2.18 17.43
C THR A 108 2.74 2.10 18.72
N GLY A 109 3.57 3.11 18.98
CA GLY A 109 4.43 3.19 20.15
C GLY A 109 5.26 1.90 20.35
N GLU A 110 5.19 1.34 21.55
CA GLU A 110 5.92 0.14 21.96
C GLU A 110 5.45 -1.16 21.28
N ASP A 111 4.32 -1.13 20.55
CA ASP A 111 3.89 -2.27 19.73
C ASP A 111 4.62 -2.32 18.38
N VAL A 112 5.40 -1.28 18.02
CA VAL A 112 6.31 -1.30 16.86
C VAL A 112 7.60 -2.05 17.22
N ARG A 113 7.49 -3.37 17.37
CA ARG A 113 8.59 -4.27 17.74
C ARG A 113 8.66 -5.52 16.86
N LYS A 114 9.84 -6.14 16.85
CA LYS A 114 10.21 -7.21 15.91
C LYS A 114 9.31 -8.44 15.98
N ASP A 115 8.92 -8.84 17.18
CA ASP A 115 8.10 -10.02 17.47
C ASP A 115 6.68 -9.85 16.92
N VAL A 116 6.06 -8.69 17.18
CA VAL A 116 4.75 -8.36 16.60
C VAL A 116 4.80 -8.32 15.08
N PHE A 117 5.83 -7.72 14.49
CA PHE A 117 6.02 -7.74 13.04
C PHE A 117 6.12 -9.16 12.47
N LEU A 118 6.90 -10.03 13.14
CA LEU A 118 7.06 -11.43 12.74
C LEU A 118 5.73 -12.20 12.83
N ASP A 119 4.97 -12.02 13.91
CA ASP A 119 3.66 -12.65 14.07
C ASP A 119 2.66 -12.18 12.98
N VAL A 120 2.68 -10.88 12.63
CA VAL A 120 1.82 -10.33 11.56
C VAL A 120 2.14 -10.94 10.20
N ILE A 121 3.42 -11.02 9.81
CA ILE A 121 3.77 -11.59 8.50
C ILE A 121 3.57 -13.12 8.44
N GLN A 122 3.56 -13.79 9.59
CA GLN A 122 3.24 -15.21 9.72
C GLN A 122 1.73 -15.49 9.81
N GLY A 123 0.92 -14.46 10.09
CA GLY A 123 -0.52 -14.58 10.24
C GLY A 123 -0.95 -15.17 11.60
N HIS A 124 -0.11 -15.07 12.63
CA HIS A 124 -0.42 -15.53 13.99
C HIS A 124 -1.30 -14.51 14.73
N ALA A 125 -2.56 -14.40 14.32
CA ALA A 125 -3.51 -13.43 14.86
C ALA A 125 -3.72 -13.57 16.38
N GLU A 126 -3.53 -14.76 16.93
CA GLU A 126 -3.63 -15.07 18.36
C GLU A 126 -2.53 -14.43 19.22
N ASN A 127 -1.40 -14.08 18.63
CA ASN A 127 -0.24 -13.50 19.33
C ASN A 127 -0.23 -11.96 19.30
N VAL A 128 -1.11 -11.35 18.50
CA VAL A 128 -1.12 -9.89 18.26
C VAL A 128 -2.48 -9.29 18.55
N LYS A 129 -2.50 -7.98 18.84
CA LYS A 129 -3.76 -7.25 18.94
C LYS A 129 -4.38 -7.16 17.55
N TYR A 130 -5.46 -7.90 17.33
CA TYR A 130 -6.47 -7.74 16.28
C TYR A 130 -5.92 -7.48 14.86
N ILE A 131 -6.07 -8.45 13.96
CA ILE A 131 -5.97 -8.26 12.49
C ILE A 131 -7.35 -7.90 11.93
#